data_AF-A0A7C5NLB3-F1
#
_entry.id   AF-A0A7C5NLB3-F1
#
_cell.length_a   1.000
_cell.length_b   1.000
_cell.length_c   1.000
_cell.angle_alpha   90.00
_cell.angle_beta   90.00
_cell.angle_gamma   90.00
#
_symmetry.space_group_name_H-M   'P 1'
#
loop_
_entity.id
_entity.type
_entity.pdbx_description
1 polymer ?
#
loop_
_entity_poly.entity_id
_entity_poly.type
_entity_poly.pdbx_seq_one_letter_code
_entity_poly.pdbx_strand_id
1 'polypeptide(L)'
;MKRITVLMVGVIFLFTNCTFDECTSKTLYMVSFQNFIEKTENNYKKYDSKDWEKADEKFEKLTEDCFNKFKDKLSEKDKKKIVKYGIKYSFYRIKSNFTINTDIDDEEIDDFLDNIDKIVDKKEDVSKILDKIKNDKNFKKAAKDFEKGLDNLGKGIDKIGKELEKIFEDLNKE
;
A
#
# COMPACT_ATOMS: atom_id res chain seq x y z
N MET A 1 29.79 -47.01 10.12
CA MET A 1 29.18 -45.99 9.24
C MET A 1 27.83 -45.52 9.78
N LYS A 2 27.78 -44.87 10.95
CA LYS A 2 26.55 -44.28 11.53
C LYS A 2 26.78 -42.92 12.22
N ARG A 3 28.01 -42.40 12.22
CA ARG A 3 28.37 -41.12 12.86
C ARG A 3 28.53 -39.95 11.88
N ILE A 4 28.64 -40.23 10.58
CA ILE A 4 28.76 -39.19 9.54
C ILE A 4 27.37 -38.67 9.11
N THR A 5 26.32 -39.48 9.22
CA THR A 5 24.96 -39.11 8.79
C THR A 5 24.30 -38.08 9.72
N VAL A 6 24.77 -37.91 10.96
CA VAL A 6 24.20 -36.94 11.91
C VAL A 6 24.76 -35.53 11.70
N LEU A 7 25.92 -35.38 11.06
CA LEU A 7 26.51 -34.06 10.79
C LEU A 7 25.94 -33.37 9.54
N MET A 8 25.27 -34.11 8.64
CA MET A 8 24.69 -33.55 7.42
C MET A 8 23.24 -33.06 7.60
N VAL A 9 22.59 -33.43 8.70
CA VAL A 9 21.20 -33.05 9.02
C VAL A 9 21.12 -31.76 9.87
N GLY A 10 22.24 -31.31 10.45
CA GLY A 10 22.31 -30.09 11.26
C GLY A 10 22.54 -28.78 10.49
N VAL A 11 22.83 -28.84 9.17
CA VAL A 11 23.21 -27.65 8.37
C VAL A 11 22.03 -27.04 7.61
N ILE A 12 20.85 -27.69 7.59
CA ILE A 12 19.67 -27.24 6.83
C ILE A 12 18.73 -26.34 7.66
N PHE A 13 19.13 -25.95 8.88
CA PHE A 13 18.37 -25.01 9.73
C PHE A 13 18.99 -23.60 9.82
N LEU A 14 19.79 -23.21 8.82
CA LEU A 14 20.35 -21.86 8.69
C LEU A 14 19.85 -21.11 7.44
N PHE A 15 18.59 -21.32 7.03
CA PHE A 15 17.88 -20.25 6.36
C PHE A 15 17.47 -19.24 7.43
N THR A 16 18.48 -18.50 7.89
CA THR A 16 18.28 -17.17 8.46
C THR A 16 17.24 -16.47 7.61
N ASN A 17 16.21 -15.89 8.23
CA ASN A 17 15.37 -14.90 7.59
C ASN A 17 16.30 -13.85 7.00
N CYS A 18 16.67 -13.98 5.72
CA CYS A 18 17.27 -12.88 4.98
C CYS A 18 16.17 -11.83 5.00
N THR A 19 16.28 -10.89 5.93
CA THR A 19 15.45 -9.70 5.98
C THR A 19 15.79 -8.95 4.71
N PHE A 20 15.04 -9.25 3.66
CA PHE A 20 15.18 -8.64 2.37
C PHE A 20 14.84 -7.17 2.56
N ASP A 21 15.84 -6.30 2.61
CA ASP A 21 15.57 -4.90 2.85
C ASP A 21 15.10 -4.23 1.56
N GLU A 22 13.80 -3.98 1.46
CA GLU A 22 13.17 -3.36 0.29
C GLU A 22 13.63 -1.94 0.07
N CYS A 23 14.15 -1.28 1.11
CA CYS A 23 14.71 0.06 1.04
C CYS A 23 16.18 0.07 0.58
N THR A 24 16.73 -1.05 0.06
CA THR A 24 18.13 -1.11 -0.40
C THR A 24 18.39 -0.19 -1.60
N SER A 25 17.47 -0.12 -2.56
CA SER A 25 17.60 0.72 -3.75
C SER A 25 16.25 1.25 -4.23
N LYS A 26 16.23 2.36 -4.98
CA LYS A 26 15.00 2.90 -5.58
C LYS A 26 14.25 1.85 -6.40
N THR A 27 14.96 1.13 -7.26
CA THR A 27 14.37 0.08 -8.10
C THR A 27 13.74 -1.00 -7.24
N LEU A 28 14.43 -1.44 -6.20
CA LEU A 28 13.91 -2.50 -5.35
C LEU A 28 12.69 -2.03 -4.54
N TYR A 29 12.72 -0.81 -4.03
CA TYR A 29 11.58 -0.19 -3.35
C TYR A 29 10.34 -0.20 -4.27
N MET A 30 10.47 0.31 -5.49
CA MET A 30 9.34 0.41 -6.42
C MET A 30 8.76 -0.97 -6.77
N VAL A 31 9.61 -1.97 -7.04
CA VAL A 31 9.17 -3.34 -7.31
C VAL A 31 8.51 -3.96 -6.07
N SER A 32 9.07 -3.72 -4.89
CA SER A 32 8.54 -4.26 -3.64
C SER A 32 7.19 -3.66 -3.28
N PHE A 33 6.99 -2.36 -3.53
CA PHE A 33 5.70 -1.70 -3.30
C PHE A 33 4.65 -2.24 -4.28
N GLN A 34 4.98 -2.34 -5.57
CA GLN A 34 4.08 -2.93 -6.57
C GLN A 34 3.64 -4.35 -6.16
N ASN A 35 4.60 -5.24 -5.87
CA ASN A 35 4.33 -6.63 -5.50
C ASN A 35 3.49 -6.72 -4.21
N PHE A 36 3.73 -5.81 -3.26
CA PHE A 36 2.94 -5.73 -2.03
C PHE A 36 1.46 -5.39 -2.32
N ILE A 37 1.20 -4.41 -3.18
CA ILE A 37 -0.17 -4.06 -3.57
C ILE A 37 -0.84 -5.19 -4.34
N GLU A 38 -0.17 -5.78 -5.33
CA GLU A 38 -0.72 -6.91 -6.10
C GLU A 38 -1.04 -8.10 -5.19
N LYS A 39 -0.17 -8.39 -4.21
CA LYS A 39 -0.43 -9.44 -3.22
C LYS A 39 -1.64 -9.10 -2.34
N THR A 40 -1.77 -7.85 -1.90
CA THR A 40 -2.89 -7.39 -1.07
C THR A 40 -4.20 -7.49 -1.85
N GLU A 41 -4.24 -6.96 -3.08
CA GLU A 41 -5.37 -7.02 -4.00
C GLU A 41 -5.89 -8.46 -4.21
N ASN A 42 -4.99 -9.41 -4.38
CA ASN A 42 -5.37 -10.80 -4.61
C ASN A 42 -5.84 -11.55 -3.35
N ASN A 43 -5.59 -11.01 -2.16
CA ASN A 43 -5.78 -11.77 -0.91
C ASN A 43 -6.54 -11.04 0.19
N TYR A 44 -6.87 -9.75 0.06
CA TYR A 44 -7.44 -8.93 1.14
C TYR A 44 -8.73 -9.53 1.74
N LYS A 45 -9.57 -10.21 0.93
CA LYS A 45 -10.79 -10.88 1.41
C LYS A 45 -10.53 -12.09 2.32
N LYS A 46 -9.29 -12.61 2.32
CA LYS A 46 -8.87 -13.80 3.07
C LYS A 46 -7.95 -13.47 4.25
N TYR A 47 -7.47 -12.24 4.34
CA TYR A 47 -6.57 -11.82 5.41
C TYR A 47 -7.30 -11.84 6.74
N ASP A 48 -6.67 -12.47 7.73
CA ASP A 48 -7.07 -12.36 9.12
C ASP A 48 -6.41 -11.14 9.80
N SER A 49 -6.66 -10.96 11.09
CA SER A 49 -6.09 -9.84 11.85
C SER A 49 -4.56 -9.80 11.86
N LYS A 50 -3.88 -10.96 11.84
CA LYS A 50 -2.42 -11.04 11.87
C LYS A 50 -1.82 -10.78 10.49
N ASP A 51 -2.50 -11.22 9.44
CA ASP A 51 -2.12 -10.88 8.07
C ASP A 51 -2.20 -9.38 7.85
N TRP A 52 -3.26 -8.74 8.37
CA TRP A 52 -3.41 -7.30 8.31
C TRP A 52 -2.37 -6.53 9.12
N GLU A 53 -2.05 -6.98 10.33
CA GLU A 53 -0.97 -6.36 11.13
C GLU A 53 0.35 -6.33 10.35
N LYS A 54 0.72 -7.45 9.71
CA LYS A 54 1.92 -7.53 8.86
C LYS A 54 1.82 -6.67 7.61
N ALA A 55 0.64 -6.58 7.00
CA ALA A 55 0.43 -5.72 5.84
C ALA A 55 0.53 -4.24 6.21
N ASP A 56 -0.01 -3.85 7.37
CA ASP A 56 0.03 -2.49 7.90
C ASP A 56 1.48 -2.08 8.22
N GLU A 57 2.26 -2.94 8.90
CA GLU A 57 3.70 -2.73 9.12
C GLU A 57 4.50 -2.61 7.81
N LYS A 58 4.12 -3.45 6.83
CA LYS A 58 4.77 -3.45 5.52
C LYS A 58 4.49 -2.16 4.76
N PHE A 59 3.25 -1.70 4.80
CA PHE A 59 2.83 -0.46 4.19
C PHE A 59 3.60 0.72 4.79
N GLU A 60 3.63 0.82 6.12
CA GLU A 60 4.39 1.83 6.87
C GLU A 60 5.86 1.89 6.43
N LYS A 61 6.54 0.73 6.37
CA LYS A 61 7.94 0.70 5.92
C LYS A 61 8.10 1.26 4.49
N LEU A 62 7.14 1.01 3.61
CA LEU A 62 7.19 1.46 2.22
C LEU A 62 6.83 2.95 2.06
N THR A 63 5.92 3.46 2.89
CA THR A 63 5.40 4.83 2.85
C THR A 63 6.21 5.81 3.70
N GLU A 64 6.90 5.33 4.73
CA GLU A 64 7.77 6.14 5.57
C GLU A 64 9.23 5.91 5.22
N ASP A 65 9.81 4.77 5.63
CA ASP A 65 11.26 4.56 5.56
C ASP A 65 11.79 4.60 4.13
N CYS A 66 11.21 3.79 3.25
CA CYS A 66 11.66 3.71 1.86
C CYS A 66 11.36 5.01 1.10
N PHE A 67 10.18 5.61 1.29
CA PHE A 67 9.81 6.87 0.64
C PHE A 67 10.77 7.99 1.04
N ASN A 68 10.97 8.22 2.35
CA ASN A 68 11.86 9.28 2.84
C ASN A 68 13.30 9.09 2.34
N LYS A 69 13.77 7.85 2.22
CA LYS A 69 15.11 7.54 1.72
C LYS A 69 15.30 7.84 0.23
N PHE A 70 14.23 7.76 -0.56
CA PHE A 70 14.31 7.86 -2.01
C PHE A 70 13.56 9.03 -2.64
N LYS A 71 12.80 9.83 -1.88
CA LYS A 71 11.92 10.88 -2.41
C LYS A 71 12.58 11.82 -3.41
N ASP A 72 13.78 12.30 -3.11
CA ASP A 72 14.56 13.20 -3.98
C ASP A 72 15.05 12.53 -5.28
N LYS A 73 14.97 11.20 -5.38
CA LYS A 73 15.39 10.38 -6.54
C LYS A 73 14.21 9.82 -7.32
N LEU A 74 12.98 10.10 -6.90
CA LEU A 74 11.78 9.64 -7.58
C LEU A 74 11.53 10.49 -8.83
N SER A 75 11.31 9.82 -9.95
CA SER A 75 10.75 10.50 -11.12
C SER A 75 9.27 10.80 -10.90
N GLU A 76 8.71 11.73 -11.67
CA GLU A 76 7.26 11.99 -11.66
C GLU A 76 6.43 10.71 -11.87
N LYS A 77 6.90 9.80 -12.74
CA LYS A 77 6.25 8.50 -12.94
C LYS A 77 6.28 7.63 -11.68
N ASP A 78 7.39 7.66 -10.92
CA ASP A 78 7.50 6.91 -9.67
C ASP A 78 6.57 7.48 -8.59
N LYS A 79 6.53 8.81 -8.46
CA LYS A 79 5.65 9.53 -7.52
C LYS A 79 4.18 9.20 -7.75
N LYS A 80 3.72 9.24 -9.01
CA LYS A 80 2.33 8.86 -9.34
C LYS A 80 2.02 7.41 -9.01
N LYS A 81 2.98 6.50 -9.23
CA LYS A 81 2.82 5.09 -8.84
C LYS A 81 2.68 4.94 -7.33
N ILE A 82 3.48 5.65 -6.55
CA ILE A 82 3.40 5.64 -5.08
C ILE A 82 2.04 6.16 -4.62
N VAL A 83 1.53 7.26 -5.20
CA VAL A 83 0.17 7.76 -4.93
C VAL A 83 -0.88 6.69 -5.23
N LYS A 84 -0.81 6.07 -6.42
CA LYS A 84 -1.69 4.97 -6.82
C LYS A 84 -1.66 3.83 -5.78
N TYR A 85 -0.47 3.35 -5.44
CA TYR A 85 -0.29 2.24 -4.50
C TYR A 85 -0.83 2.56 -3.12
N GLY A 86 -0.57 3.78 -2.63
CA GLY A 86 -1.11 4.30 -1.39
C GLY A 86 -2.63 4.24 -1.33
N ILE A 87 -3.28 4.73 -2.39
CA ILE A 87 -4.75 4.70 -2.48
C ILE A 87 -5.24 3.25 -2.57
N LYS A 88 -4.70 2.42 -3.47
CA LYS A 88 -5.12 1.01 -3.62
C LYS A 88 -5.06 0.27 -2.27
N TYR A 89 -3.96 0.42 -1.51
CA TYR A 89 -3.82 -0.23 -0.21
C TYR A 89 -4.94 0.16 0.76
N SER A 90 -5.19 1.46 0.91
CA SER A 90 -6.22 1.97 1.82
C SER A 90 -7.59 1.40 1.45
N PHE A 91 -7.93 1.38 0.17
CA PHE A 91 -9.19 0.80 -0.29
C PHE A 91 -9.34 -0.68 0.08
N TYR A 92 -8.33 -1.51 -0.19
CA TYR A 92 -8.40 -2.93 0.18
C TYR A 92 -8.47 -3.14 1.69
N ARG A 93 -7.77 -2.32 2.47
CA ARG A 93 -7.82 -2.38 3.92
C ARG A 93 -9.24 -2.17 4.43
N ILE A 94 -10.01 -1.22 3.88
CA ILE A 94 -11.37 -0.97 4.38
C ILE A 94 -12.34 -2.00 3.85
N LYS A 95 -12.21 -2.35 2.56
CA LYS A 95 -13.05 -3.35 1.90
C LYS A 95 -12.93 -4.72 2.58
N SER A 96 -11.83 -5.00 3.27
CA SER A 96 -11.66 -6.22 4.07
C SER A 96 -12.38 -6.22 5.41
N ASN A 97 -12.47 -5.06 6.07
CA ASN A 97 -13.05 -4.95 7.41
C ASN A 97 -14.55 -4.70 7.39
N PHE A 98 -15.08 -4.26 6.25
CA PHE A 98 -16.51 -4.10 6.04
C PHE A 98 -16.97 -5.09 4.97
N THR A 99 -17.98 -5.90 5.28
CA THR A 99 -18.97 -6.18 4.23
C THR A 99 -19.59 -4.83 3.97
N ILE A 100 -19.24 -4.19 2.87
CA ILE A 100 -19.74 -2.86 2.54
C ILE A 100 -21.26 -2.99 2.41
N ASN A 101 -21.96 -2.75 3.52
CA ASN A 101 -23.40 -2.55 3.58
C ASN A 101 -23.67 -1.05 3.39
N THR A 102 -22.88 -0.43 2.51
CA THR A 102 -22.99 0.97 2.11
C THR A 102 -23.56 1.00 0.70
N ASP A 103 -24.08 2.16 0.28
CA ASP A 103 -24.59 2.39 -1.08
C ASP A 103 -23.47 2.44 -2.15
N ILE A 104 -22.34 1.76 -1.92
CA ILE A 104 -21.21 1.66 -2.84
C ILE A 104 -21.05 0.17 -3.14
N ASP A 105 -21.48 -0.26 -4.31
CA ASP A 105 -21.27 -1.63 -4.76
C ASP A 105 -19.80 -1.90 -5.10
N ASP A 106 -19.44 -3.18 -5.20
CA ASP A 106 -18.08 -3.59 -5.58
C ASP A 106 -17.66 -2.99 -6.94
N GLU A 107 -18.62 -2.68 -7.82
CA GLU A 107 -18.43 -2.12 -9.16
C GLU A 107 -18.02 -0.64 -9.12
N GLU A 108 -18.63 0.20 -8.27
CA GLU A 108 -18.24 1.60 -8.05
C GLU A 108 -16.80 1.71 -7.52
N ILE A 109 -16.36 0.75 -6.70
CA ILE A 109 -14.99 0.70 -6.18
C ILE A 109 -14.02 0.28 -7.28
N ASP A 110 -14.35 -0.76 -8.02
CA ASP A 110 -13.49 -1.25 -9.09
C ASP A 110 -13.38 -0.19 -10.21
N ASP A 111 -14.47 0.52 -10.52
CA ASP A 111 -14.49 1.68 -11.42
C ASP A 111 -13.60 2.83 -10.90
N PHE A 112 -13.62 3.08 -9.59
CA PHE A 112 -12.74 4.10 -9.00
C PHE A 112 -11.26 3.71 -9.11
N LEU A 113 -10.92 2.44 -8.85
CA LEU A 113 -9.55 1.92 -8.99
C LEU A 113 -9.08 1.94 -10.46
N ASP A 114 -9.96 1.57 -11.39
CA ASP A 114 -9.70 1.64 -12.84
C ASP A 114 -9.54 3.09 -13.31
N ASN A 115 -10.29 4.03 -12.72
CA ASN A 115 -10.15 5.44 -13.02
C ASN A 115 -8.88 6.04 -12.42
N ILE A 116 -8.38 5.57 -11.27
CA ILE A 116 -7.05 5.96 -10.76
C ILE A 116 -5.98 5.62 -11.79
N ASP A 117 -6.05 4.43 -12.38
CA ASP A 117 -5.08 3.99 -13.39
C ASP A 117 -5.08 4.93 -14.59
N LYS A 118 -6.27 5.27 -15.10
CA LYS A 118 -6.45 6.24 -16.18
C LYS A 118 -5.99 7.65 -15.81
N ILE A 119 -6.15 8.08 -14.56
CA ILE A 119 -5.73 9.41 -14.09
C ILE A 119 -4.20 9.48 -13.97
N VAL A 120 -3.59 8.45 -13.39
CA VAL A 120 -2.14 8.35 -13.14
C VAL A 120 -1.35 8.21 -14.45
N ASP A 121 -1.92 7.55 -15.46
CA ASP A 121 -1.26 7.36 -16.76
C ASP A 121 -1.30 8.62 -17.66
N LYS A 122 -2.02 9.69 -17.28
CA LYS A 122 -2.00 10.96 -18.01
C LYS A 122 -0.65 11.66 -17.85
N LYS A 123 -0.23 12.40 -18.89
CA LYS A 123 0.96 13.28 -18.89
C LYS A 123 0.75 14.57 -18.07
N GLU A 124 0.02 14.49 -16.97
CA GLU A 124 -0.23 15.61 -16.04
C GLU A 124 0.70 15.53 -14.83
N ASP A 125 0.99 16.65 -14.17
CA ASP A 125 1.84 16.66 -12.98
C ASP A 125 1.14 16.00 -11.78
N VAL A 126 1.93 15.46 -10.84
CA VAL A 126 1.40 14.76 -9.65
C VAL A 126 0.46 15.66 -8.84
N SER A 127 0.78 16.95 -8.67
CA SER A 127 -0.07 17.92 -7.95
C SER A 127 -1.47 18.05 -8.56
N LYS A 128 -1.57 18.20 -9.88
CA LYS A 128 -2.85 18.26 -10.61
C LYS A 128 -3.65 16.96 -10.48
N ILE A 129 -2.96 15.83 -10.47
CA ILE A 129 -3.59 14.52 -10.26
C ILE A 129 -4.17 14.45 -8.84
N LEU A 130 -3.39 14.83 -7.83
CA LEU A 130 -3.84 14.87 -6.44
C LEU A 130 -5.04 15.80 -6.26
N ASP A 131 -5.04 16.98 -6.88
CA ASP A 131 -6.16 17.91 -6.84
C ASP A 131 -7.42 17.34 -7.49
N LYS A 132 -7.29 16.63 -8.61
CA LYS A 132 -8.41 15.94 -9.27
C LYS A 132 -8.95 14.81 -8.41
N ILE A 133 -8.09 13.98 -7.84
CA ILE A 133 -8.48 12.89 -6.93
C ILE A 133 -9.21 13.47 -5.72
N LYS A 134 -8.61 14.45 -5.03
CA LYS A 134 -9.22 15.10 -3.86
C LYS A 134 -10.58 15.72 -4.15
N ASN A 135 -10.80 16.22 -5.37
CA ASN A 135 -12.04 16.86 -5.77
C ASN A 135 -13.07 15.94 -6.43
N ASP A 136 -12.70 14.71 -6.75
CA ASP A 136 -13.58 13.72 -7.34
C ASP A 136 -14.72 13.35 -6.38
N LYS A 137 -15.95 13.27 -6.91
CA LYS A 137 -17.14 12.99 -6.07
C LYS A 137 -17.11 11.57 -5.51
N ASN A 138 -16.63 10.61 -6.29
CA ASN A 138 -16.54 9.22 -5.88
C ASN A 138 -15.43 9.06 -4.85
N PHE A 139 -14.29 9.74 -5.04
CA PHE A 139 -13.25 9.81 -4.01
C PHE A 139 -13.76 10.45 -2.71
N LYS A 140 -14.47 11.58 -2.77
CA LYS A 140 -15.04 12.22 -1.56
C LYS A 140 -16.07 11.33 -0.85
N LYS A 141 -16.91 10.61 -1.60
CA LYS A 141 -17.89 9.65 -1.06
C LYS A 141 -17.12 8.51 -0.37
N ALA A 142 -16.16 7.90 -1.07
CA ALA A 142 -15.32 6.84 -0.56
C ALA A 142 -14.50 7.29 0.67
N ALA A 143 -13.94 8.49 0.69
CA ALA A 143 -13.18 9.03 1.82
C ALA A 143 -14.04 9.29 3.05
N LYS A 144 -15.28 9.75 2.88
CA LYS A 144 -16.22 9.93 4.01
C LYS A 144 -16.69 8.60 4.59
N ASP A 145 -16.96 7.62 3.73
CA ASP A 145 -17.38 6.31 4.20
C ASP A 145 -16.20 5.50 4.75
N PHE A 146 -14.98 5.76 4.23
CA PHE A 146 -13.73 5.36 4.86
C PHE A 146 -13.65 5.91 6.29
N GLU A 147 -13.82 7.21 6.49
CA GLU A 147 -13.76 7.89 7.79
C GLU A 147 -14.79 7.33 8.79
N LYS A 148 -16.04 7.10 8.38
CA LYS A 148 -17.03 6.40 9.24
C LYS A 148 -16.61 4.96 9.56
N GLY A 149 -15.90 4.33 8.63
CA GLY A 149 -15.30 3.02 8.84
C GLY A 149 -14.13 3.06 9.82
N LEU A 150 -13.35 4.15 9.82
CA LEU A 150 -12.26 4.41 10.77
C LEU A 150 -12.76 4.47 12.21
N ASP A 151 -13.91 5.09 12.47
CA ASP A 151 -14.45 5.17 13.84
C ASP A 151 -14.66 3.77 14.47
N ASN A 152 -14.86 2.74 13.64
CA ASN A 152 -15.01 1.35 14.06
C ASN A 152 -13.71 0.54 13.93
N LEU A 153 -12.67 1.10 13.32
CA LEU A 153 -11.39 0.45 13.06
C LEU A 153 -10.28 1.09 13.90
N GLY A 154 -9.59 0.26 14.68
CA GLY A 154 -8.57 0.75 15.60
C GLY A 154 -7.40 1.49 14.93
N LYS A 155 -6.46 1.94 15.78
CA LYS A 155 -5.30 2.81 15.48
C LYS A 155 -4.50 2.52 14.20
N GLY A 156 -4.54 1.30 13.67
CA GLY A 156 -3.81 0.91 12.46
C GLY A 156 -4.26 1.69 11.22
N ILE A 157 -5.55 1.98 11.08
CA ILE A 157 -6.03 2.67 9.87
C ILE A 157 -5.88 4.19 9.96
N ASP A 158 -6.02 4.77 11.15
CA ASP A 158 -5.64 6.18 11.40
C ASP A 158 -4.18 6.43 11.01
N LYS A 159 -3.31 5.45 11.25
CA LYS A 159 -1.90 5.53 10.89
C LYS A 159 -1.69 5.53 9.39
N ILE A 160 -2.36 4.62 8.66
CA ILE A 160 -2.35 4.58 7.18
C ILE A 160 -2.78 5.92 6.59
N GLY A 161 -3.87 6.52 7.12
CA GLY A 161 -4.35 7.81 6.67
C GLY A 161 -3.31 8.92 6.81
N LYS A 162 -2.64 9.00 7.96
CA LYS A 162 -1.60 9.99 8.24
C LYS A 162 -0.35 9.83 7.38
N GLU A 163 0.09 8.59 7.16
CA GLU A 163 1.22 8.30 6.29
C GLU A 163 0.96 8.73 4.84
N LEU A 164 -0.26 8.49 4.35
CA LEU A 164 -0.67 8.93 3.02
C LEU A 164 -0.75 10.44 2.89
N GLU A 165 -1.34 11.10 3.89
CA GLU A 165 -1.42 12.56 3.92
C GLU A 165 -0.03 13.18 3.86
N LYS A 166 0.91 12.66 4.66
CA LYS A 166 2.30 13.10 4.68
C LYS A 166 2.98 12.91 3.32
N ILE A 167 2.81 11.76 2.66
CA ILE A 167 3.33 11.56 1.29
C ILE A 167 2.74 12.59 0.34
N PHE A 168 1.42 12.79 0.36
CA PHE A 168 0.77 13.72 -0.56
C PHE A 168 1.21 15.16 -0.34
N GLU A 169 1.42 15.57 0.91
CA GLU A 169 1.99 16.87 1.21
C GLU A 169 3.42 17.03 0.69
N ASP A 170 4.28 16.05 0.94
CA ASP A 170 5.67 16.09 0.48
C ASP A 170 5.74 16.14 -1.04
N LEU A 171 4.91 15.36 -1.74
CA LEU A 171 4.82 15.38 -3.21
C LEU A 171 4.22 16.67 -3.79
N ASN A 172 3.50 17.46 -2.99
CA ASN A 172 2.90 18.71 -3.43
C ASN A 172 3.77 19.95 -3.15
N LYS A 173 4.84 19.79 -2.36
CA LYS A 173 5.80 20.84 -2.01
C LYS A 173 7.00 20.90 -2.96
N GLU A 174 7.17 19.88 -3.81
CA GLU A 174 8.20 19.78 -4.86
C GLU A 174 7.72 20.36 -6.20
#